data_AF-A0A947AW38-F1
#
_entry.id   AF-A0A947AW38-F1
#
_cell.length_a   1.000
_cell.length_b   1.000
_cell.length_c   1.000
_cell.angle_alpha   90.00
_cell.angle_beta   90.00
_cell.angle_gamma   90.00
#
_symmetry.space_group_name_H-M   'P 1'
#
loop_
_entity.id
_entity.type
_entity.pdbx_description
1 polymer ?
#
loop_
_entity_poly.entity_id
_entity_poly.type
_entity_poly.pdbx_seq_one_letter_code
_entity_poly.pdbx_strand_id
1 'polypeptide(L)'
;APEKAKYFFSLEIQARIEKKGARSVIIKPGEEVFTMSLMKRDTPVFYNGEEGAIHSVYFKPGVSIEQGKPLIGVCALQKLPLIQKVITRVKAEWDNMK
;
A
#
# COMPACT_ATOMS: atom_id res chain seq x y z
N ALA A 1 3.82 2.76 27.17
CA ALA A 1 4.15 3.58 25.99
C ALA A 1 3.92 2.73 24.75
N PRO A 2 3.39 3.26 23.62
CA PRO A 2 3.25 2.48 22.40
C PRO A 2 4.65 2.02 21.94
N GLU A 3 4.80 0.72 21.74
CA GLU A 3 6.05 0.16 21.26
C GLU A 3 6.31 0.61 19.82
N LYS A 4 7.56 0.94 19.50
CA LYS A 4 7.97 1.34 18.15
C LYS A 4 8.55 0.14 17.42
N ALA A 5 8.09 -0.12 16.21
CA ALA A 5 8.58 -1.19 15.35
C ALA A 5 9.01 -0.63 13.99
N LYS A 6 9.91 -1.33 13.32
CA LYS A 6 10.25 -1.05 11.92
C LYS A 6 9.38 -1.94 11.04
N TYR A 7 8.82 -1.38 9.99
CA TYR A 7 8.06 -2.14 9.01
C TYR A 7 8.79 -2.17 7.68
N PHE A 8 8.68 -3.29 6.99
CA PHE A 8 9.18 -3.51 5.65
C PHE A 8 8.06 -4.14 4.83
N PHE A 9 8.04 -3.91 3.52
CA PHE A 9 7.19 -4.71 2.65
C PHE A 9 7.72 -6.14 2.60
N SER A 10 6.83 -7.12 2.47
CA SER A 10 7.25 -8.49 2.17
C SER A 10 7.97 -8.52 0.82
N LEU A 11 8.86 -9.49 0.62
CA LEU A 11 9.63 -9.62 -0.63
C LEU A 11 8.72 -9.67 -1.86
N GLU A 12 7.58 -10.35 -1.74
CA GLU A 12 6.61 -10.47 -2.81
C GLU A 12 5.95 -9.12 -3.14
N ILE A 13 5.51 -8.37 -2.13
CA ILE A 13 4.92 -7.05 -2.33
C ILE A 13 5.95 -6.08 -2.87
N GLN A 14 7.18 -6.09 -2.35
CA GLN A 14 8.26 -5.24 -2.83
C GLN A 14 8.55 -5.50 -4.33
N ALA A 15 8.65 -6.76 -4.74
CA ALA A 15 8.86 -7.13 -6.14
C ALA A 15 7.69 -6.66 -7.05
N ARG A 16 6.45 -6.69 -6.55
CA ARG A 16 5.29 -6.16 -7.28
C ARG A 16 5.31 -4.63 -7.38
N ILE A 17 5.74 -3.94 -6.31
CA ILE A 17 5.88 -2.47 -6.29
C ILE A 17 6.94 -2.03 -7.30
N GLU A 18 8.09 -2.71 -7.34
CA GLU A 18 9.17 -2.41 -8.28
C GLU A 18 8.76 -2.65 -9.75
N LYS A 19 7.96 -3.69 -10.02
CA LYS A 19 7.50 -4.01 -11.39
C LYS A 19 6.37 -3.11 -11.91
N LYS A 20 5.40 -2.74 -11.07
CA LYS A 20 4.15 -2.09 -11.52
C LYS A 20 3.91 -0.69 -10.92
N GLY A 21 4.77 -0.26 -10.01
CA GLY A 21 4.53 0.89 -9.14
C GLY A 21 3.54 0.57 -8.01
N ALA A 22 3.69 1.25 -6.87
CA ALA A 22 2.91 0.98 -5.66
C ALA A 22 1.39 1.01 -5.88
N ARG A 23 0.89 1.91 -6.75
CA ARG A 23 -0.53 2.10 -7.06
C ARG A 23 -1.21 0.96 -7.82
N SER A 24 -0.42 -0.02 -8.29
CA SER A 24 -0.91 -1.14 -9.10
C SER A 24 -0.79 -2.49 -8.37
N VAL A 25 -0.32 -2.49 -7.12
CA VAL A 25 -0.16 -3.72 -6.34
C VAL A 25 -1.47 -4.06 -5.66
N ILE A 26 -2.05 -5.16 -6.09
CA ILE A 26 -3.27 -5.73 -5.54
C ILE A 26 -2.88 -6.64 -4.38
N ILE A 27 -3.54 -6.49 -3.24
CA ILE A 27 -3.39 -7.31 -2.05
C ILE A 27 -4.71 -7.95 -1.66
N LYS A 28 -4.65 -9.18 -1.15
CA LYS A 28 -5.81 -9.97 -0.73
C LYS A 28 -5.78 -10.24 0.77
N PRO A 29 -6.95 -10.34 1.44
CA PRO A 29 -6.97 -10.82 2.81
C PRO A 29 -6.30 -12.20 2.93
N GLY A 30 -5.46 -12.36 3.96
CA GLY A 30 -4.60 -13.52 4.18
C GLY A 30 -3.21 -13.43 3.54
N GLU A 31 -2.93 -12.43 2.71
CA GLU A 31 -1.62 -12.25 2.07
C GLU A 31 -0.61 -11.62 3.03
N GLU A 32 0.64 -12.09 3.03
CA GLU A 32 1.72 -11.47 3.79
C GLU A 32 2.16 -10.17 3.11
N VAL A 33 1.82 -9.03 3.70
CA VAL A 33 2.07 -7.72 3.09
C VAL A 33 3.30 -7.03 3.68
N PHE A 34 3.55 -7.25 4.98
CA PHE A 34 4.67 -6.63 5.67
C PHE A 34 5.46 -7.61 6.51
N THR A 35 6.70 -7.24 6.77
CA THR A 35 7.51 -7.82 7.83
C THR A 35 7.72 -6.75 8.90
N MET A 36 7.25 -7.01 10.10
CA MET A 36 7.47 -6.14 11.26
C MET A 36 8.72 -6.61 12.01
N SER A 37 9.71 -5.73 12.13
CA SER A 37 10.91 -5.96 12.91
C SER A 37 10.85 -5.22 14.24
N LEU A 38 10.73 -5.97 15.33
CA LEU A 38 10.73 -5.49 16.70
C LEU A 38 11.86 -6.17 17.48
N MET A 39 12.81 -5.39 18.01
CA MET A 39 13.94 -5.94 18.78
C MET A 39 14.70 -7.08 18.07
N LYS A 40 15.01 -6.91 16.77
CA LYS A 40 15.65 -7.92 15.90
C LYS A 40 14.84 -9.21 15.69
N ARG A 41 13.58 -9.25 16.09
CA ARG A 41 12.64 -10.30 15.70
C ARG A 41 11.76 -9.81 14.57
N ASP A 42 11.75 -10.58 13.51
CA ASP A 42 10.94 -10.33 12.32
C ASP A 42 9.67 -11.16 12.41
N THR A 43 8.53 -10.50 12.30
CA THR A 43 7.19 -11.10 12.37
C THR A 43 6.45 -10.79 11.08
N PRO A 44 5.94 -11.80 10.36
CA PRO A 44 5.11 -11.56 9.18
C PRO A 44 3.78 -10.92 9.60
N VAL A 45 3.32 -9.95 8.82
CA VAL A 45 2.06 -9.25 9.02
C VAL A 45 1.16 -9.53 7.83
N PHE A 46 0.07 -10.24 8.10
CA PHE A 46 -0.92 -10.62 7.11
C PHE A 46 -2.00 -9.55 7.01
N TYR A 47 -2.41 -9.26 5.78
CA TYR A 47 -3.48 -8.33 5.52
C TYR A 47 -4.84 -8.94 5.85
N ASN A 48 -5.71 -8.19 6.54
CA ASN A 48 -7.04 -8.67 6.94
C ASN A 48 -8.17 -7.73 6.50
N GLY A 49 -7.89 -6.83 5.55
CA GLY A 49 -8.89 -5.94 4.98
C GLY A 49 -9.49 -6.46 3.67
N GLU A 50 -10.28 -5.63 3.00
CA GLU A 50 -10.87 -5.96 1.71
C GLU A 50 -9.83 -6.04 0.58
N GLU A 51 -10.05 -6.94 -0.39
CA GLU A 51 -9.19 -7.01 -1.57
C GLU A 51 -9.15 -5.66 -2.31
N GLY A 52 -7.95 -5.18 -2.59
CA GLY A 52 -7.78 -3.88 -3.22
C GLY A 52 -6.35 -3.55 -3.63
N ALA A 53 -6.20 -2.43 -4.33
CA ALA A 53 -4.91 -1.89 -4.71
C ALA A 53 -4.35 -0.98 -3.61
N ILE A 54 -3.05 -1.08 -3.35
CA ILE A 54 -2.34 -0.15 -2.45
C ILE A 54 -2.33 1.23 -3.09
N HIS A 55 -3.13 2.16 -2.57
CA HIS A 55 -3.22 3.51 -3.12
C HIS A 55 -2.25 4.48 -2.44
N SER A 56 -1.98 4.27 -1.15
CA SER A 56 -1.17 5.19 -0.34
C SER A 56 -0.30 4.40 0.64
N VAL A 57 0.92 4.90 0.87
CA VAL A 57 1.88 4.34 1.81
C VAL A 57 2.22 5.45 2.80
N TYR A 58 1.98 5.22 4.08
CA TYR A 58 2.10 6.22 5.15
C TYR A 58 3.36 6.03 6.00
N PHE A 59 4.16 5.01 5.72
CA PHE A 59 5.42 4.74 6.40
C PHE A 59 6.57 4.67 5.40
N LYS A 60 7.79 4.79 5.92
CA LYS A 60 9.02 4.56 5.14
C LYS A 60 9.65 3.25 5.61
N PRO A 61 9.95 2.29 4.72
CA PRO A 61 10.56 1.03 5.11
C PRO A 61 11.82 1.23 5.96
N GLY A 62 11.94 0.47 7.05
CA GLY A 62 13.07 0.54 7.99
C GLY A 62 13.05 1.71 8.97
N VAL A 63 12.07 2.61 8.90
CA VAL A 63 11.87 3.67 9.90
C VAL A 63 11.00 3.15 11.04
N SER A 64 11.44 3.39 12.28
CA SER A 64 10.65 3.05 13.47
C SER A 64 9.44 3.97 13.60
N ILE A 65 8.26 3.37 13.60
CA ILE A 65 6.99 4.04 13.83
C ILE A 65 6.24 3.36 14.98
N GLU A 66 5.28 4.07 15.57
CA GLU A 66 4.44 3.53 16.64
C GLU A 66 3.52 2.43 16.09
N GLN A 67 3.46 1.31 16.79
CA GLN A 67 2.51 0.24 16.48
C GLN A 67 1.07 0.78 16.50
N GLY A 68 0.23 0.29 15.58
CA GLY A 68 -1.16 0.71 15.44
C GLY A 68 -1.39 1.92 14.53
N LYS A 69 -0.34 2.59 14.04
CA LYS A 69 -0.49 3.61 12.99
C LYS A 69 -0.82 2.97 11.63
N PRO A 70 -1.63 3.65 10.79
CA PRO A 70 -1.93 3.15 9.45
C PRO A 70 -0.64 3.07 8.64
N LEU A 71 -0.38 1.89 8.06
CA LEU A 71 0.78 1.64 7.20
C LEU A 71 0.46 1.97 5.74
N ILE A 72 -0.68 1.48 5.25
CA ILE A 72 -1.13 1.64 3.87
C ILE A 72 -2.61 2.00 3.81
N GLY A 73 -2.99 2.69 2.73
CA GLY A 73 -4.37 2.85 2.30
C GLY A 73 -4.65 1.90 1.15
N VAL A 74 -5.69 1.08 1.29
CA VAL A 74 -6.12 0.12 0.27
C VAL A 74 -7.42 0.61 -0.36
N CYS A 75 -7.49 0.60 -1.69
CA CYS A 75 -8.68 0.98 -2.44
C CYS A 75 -9.25 -0.25 -3.15
N ALA A 76 -10.53 -0.55 -2.94
CA ALA A 76 -11.20 -1.68 -3.57
C ALA A 76 -11.16 -1.58 -5.11
N LEU A 77 -10.84 -2.71 -5.76
CA LEU A 77 -10.69 -2.79 -7.23
C LEU A 77 -11.95 -2.38 -7.98
N GLN A 78 -13.14 -2.61 -7.41
CA GLN A 78 -14.41 -2.23 -8.03
C GLN A 78 -14.57 -0.72 -8.24
N LYS A 79 -13.81 0.10 -7.51
CA LYS A 79 -13.78 1.57 -7.67
C LYS A 79 -12.71 2.05 -8.65
N LEU A 80 -11.78 1.19 -9.08
CA LEU A 80 -10.73 1.58 -10.04
C LEU A 80 -11.27 2.05 -11.40
N PRO A 81 -12.30 1.42 -12.02
CA PRO A 81 -12.83 1.91 -13.29
C PRO A 81 -13.44 3.31 -13.18
N LEU A 82 -14.05 3.62 -12.03
CA LEU A 82 -14.59 4.96 -11.75
C LEU A 82 -13.47 5.99 -11.63
N ILE A 83 -12.39 5.67 -10.90
CA ILE A 83 -11.23 6.55 -10.75
C ILE A 83 -10.53 6.77 -12.10
N GLN A 84 -10.33 5.70 -12.90
CA GLN A 84 -9.71 5.79 -14.22
C GLN A 84 -10.53 6.71 -15.16
N LYS A 85 -11.87 6.60 -15.13
CA LYS A 85 -12.75 7.50 -15.91
C LYS A 85 -12.60 8.96 -15.50
N VAL A 86 -12.53 9.24 -14.20
CA VAL A 86 -12.34 10.61 -13.70
C VAL A 86 -10.97 11.15 -14.11
N ILE A 87 -9.91 10.37 -13.98
CA ILE A 87 -8.56 10.79 -14.41
C ILE A 87 -8.52 11.08 -15.91
N THR A 88 -9.09 10.19 -16.74
CA THR A 88 -9.14 10.39 -18.18
C THR A 88 -9.93 11.66 -18.54
N ARG A 89 -11.04 11.92 -17.85
CA ARG A 89 -11.84 13.12 -18.08
C ARG A 89 -11.09 14.39 -17.68
N VAL A 90 -10.47 14.42 -16.50
CA VAL A 90 -9.69 15.58 -16.03
C VAL A 90 -8.49 15.85 -16.95
N LYS A 91 -7.80 14.80 -17.44
CA LYS A 91 -6.73 14.95 -18.43
C LYS A 91 -7.23 15.51 -19.76
N ALA A 92 -8.36 15.01 -20.26
CA ALA A 92 -8.95 15.51 -21.51
C ALA A 92 -9.42 16.98 -21.40
N GLU A 93 -9.94 17.39 -20.25
CA GLU A 93 -10.28 18.80 -19.97
C GLU A 93 -9.02 19.67 -19.87
N TRP A 94 -7.95 19.16 -19.27
CA TRP A 94 -6.68 19.88 -19.14
C TRP A 94 -5.94 20.05 -20.48
N ASP A 95 -5.93 19.03 -21.35
CA ASP A 95 -5.33 19.12 -22.68
C ASP A 95 -6.11 20.05 -23.62
N ASN A 96 -7.43 20.16 -23.46
CA ASN A 96 -8.26 21.14 -24.20
C ASN A 96 -8.10 22.59 -23.73
N MET A 97 -7.45 22.82 -22.59
CA MET A 97 -7.11 24.16 -22.09
C MET A 97 -5.72 24.64 -22.55
N LYS A 98 -5.02 23.84 -23.37
CA LYS A 98 -3.73 24.18 -23.99
C LYS A 98 -3.92 24.66 -25.42
#